data_AF-A0A359IM57-F1
#
_entry.id   AF-A0A359IM57-F1
#
_cell.length_a   1.000
_cell.length_b   1.000
_cell.length_c   1.000
_cell.angle_alpha   90.00
_cell.angle_beta   90.00
_cell.angle_gamma   90.00
#
_symmetry.space_group_name_H-M   'P 1'
#
loop_
_entity.id
_entity.type
_entity.pdbx_description
1 polymer ?
#
loop_
_entity_poly.entity_id
_entity_poly.type
_entity_poly.pdbx_seq_one_letter_code
_entity_poly.pdbx_strand_id
1 'polypeptide(L)'
;MKIIGLIEEYEEFGTLTTLYKIFKKFYNIKVVTSYKKILKNTGFTTLDKYLLHLAENSTDLLLIKLKPSEIFHKELKNMKFNILLLSDAKQFLNIGSIQTDNLVYNYDNYINNSFIREHRSNKYSFGLSYNADFFPSSIGLDFSNNQIMLCINKNISTLSGKNVESQEFLVKLNISVESKIYNILAAFICSLLLDIDLTSLIPQVELFLKEEKINV
;
A
#
# COMPACT_ATOMS: atom_id res chain seq x y z
N MET A 1 8.90 2.60 14.50
CA MET A 1 7.59 2.54 13.83
C MET A 1 7.74 2.92 12.37
N LYS A 2 7.21 2.11 11.45
CA LYS A 2 7.12 2.37 10.01
C LYS A 2 5.81 3.10 9.70
N ILE A 3 5.76 3.90 8.65
CA ILE A 3 4.60 4.75 8.29
C ILE A 3 4.27 4.58 6.82
N ILE A 4 3.02 4.19 6.54
CA ILE A 4 2.46 4.13 5.17
C ILE A 4 1.34 5.17 5.05
N GLY A 5 1.54 6.11 4.14
CA GLY A 5 0.50 7.04 3.71
C GLY A 5 -0.25 6.44 2.53
N LEU A 6 -1.55 6.21 2.68
CA LEU A 6 -2.44 5.81 1.59
C LEU A 6 -3.21 7.04 1.11
N ILE A 7 -2.98 7.43 -0.13
CA ILE A 7 -3.73 8.48 -0.79
C ILE A 7 -4.80 7.80 -1.65
N GLU A 8 -6.06 7.96 -1.24
CA GLU A 8 -7.24 7.34 -1.84
C GLU A 8 -8.43 8.29 -1.70
N GLU A 9 -9.11 8.62 -2.81
CA GLU A 9 -10.21 9.58 -2.80
C GLU A 9 -11.54 8.95 -2.34
N TYR A 10 -11.87 7.76 -2.87
CA TYR A 10 -13.15 7.11 -2.62
C TYR A 10 -13.33 6.74 -1.15
N GLU A 11 -14.58 6.80 -0.68
CA GLU A 11 -14.93 6.37 0.68
C GLU A 11 -14.79 4.85 0.86
N GLU A 12 -14.87 4.08 -0.22
CA GLU A 12 -14.59 2.65 -0.18
C GLU A 12 -13.15 2.39 0.29
N PHE A 13 -13.02 1.83 1.48
CA PHE A 13 -11.73 1.53 2.12
C PHE A 13 -11.09 0.26 1.58
N GLY A 14 -11.25 -0.04 0.29
CA GLY A 14 -10.83 -1.31 -0.32
C GLY A 14 -9.33 -1.57 -0.11
N THR A 15 -8.50 -0.59 -0.47
CA THR A 15 -7.04 -0.69 -0.32
C THR A 15 -6.64 -0.70 1.14
N LEU A 16 -7.15 0.24 1.96
CA LEU A 16 -6.81 0.35 3.37
C LEU A 16 -7.15 -0.93 4.15
N THR A 17 -8.33 -1.49 3.89
CA THR A 17 -8.82 -2.71 4.54
C THR A 17 -7.97 -3.90 4.13
N THR A 18 -7.60 -4.00 2.86
CA THR A 18 -6.73 -5.07 2.35
C THR A 18 -5.36 -5.00 3.01
N LEU A 19 -4.72 -3.82 3.04
CA LEU A 19 -3.46 -3.60 3.73
C LEU A 19 -3.54 -3.99 5.21
N TYR A 20 -4.56 -3.51 5.94
CA TYR A 20 -4.73 -3.83 7.35
C TYR A 20 -4.90 -5.34 7.58
N LYS A 21 -5.77 -6.01 6.81
CA LYS A 21 -6.06 -7.44 6.98
C LYS A 21 -4.83 -8.31 6.73
N ILE A 22 -3.98 -7.96 5.77
CA ILE A 22 -2.73 -8.68 5.48
C ILE A 22 -1.67 -8.33 6.55
N PHE A 23 -1.44 -7.04 6.80
CA PHE A 23 -0.33 -6.61 7.65
C PHE A 23 -0.52 -6.93 9.13
N LYS A 24 -1.75 -7.02 9.65
CA LYS A 24 -2.01 -7.29 11.08
C LYS A 24 -1.45 -8.64 11.56
N LYS A 25 -1.05 -9.50 10.62
CA LYS A 25 -0.38 -10.78 10.89
C LYS A 25 1.13 -10.63 11.11
N PHE A 26 1.71 -9.54 10.63
CA PHE A 26 3.16 -9.28 10.66
C PHE A 26 3.55 -8.15 11.62
N TYR A 27 2.60 -7.26 11.95
CA TYR A 27 2.87 -6.03 12.70
C TYR A 27 1.77 -5.73 13.71
N ASN A 28 2.13 -5.05 14.80
CA ASN A 28 1.18 -4.29 15.61
C ASN A 28 0.83 -2.97 14.90
N ILE A 29 -0.42 -2.83 14.44
CA ILE A 29 -0.82 -1.77 13.51
C ILE A 29 -1.75 -0.77 14.16
N LYS A 30 -1.46 0.52 13.93
CA LYS A 30 -2.43 1.59 14.09
C LYS A 30 -2.99 2.02 12.74
N VAL A 31 -4.32 2.07 12.63
CA VAL A 31 -5.02 2.60 11.45
C VAL A 31 -5.62 3.96 11.77
N VAL A 32 -5.39 4.92 10.88
CA VAL A 32 -5.96 6.27 10.92
C VAL A 32 -6.63 6.56 9.58
N THR A 33 -7.89 6.97 9.61
CA THR A 33 -8.66 7.24 8.38
C THR A 33 -8.56 8.69 7.89
N SER A 34 -7.97 9.58 8.69
CA SER A 34 -7.70 10.98 8.37
C SER A 34 -6.77 11.57 9.43
N TYR A 35 -5.75 12.33 9.02
CA TYR A 35 -4.84 12.96 9.98
C TYR A 35 -5.56 13.98 10.87
N LYS A 36 -6.60 14.66 10.37
CA LYS A 36 -7.40 15.62 11.16
C LYS A 36 -8.08 14.95 12.35
N LYS A 37 -8.51 13.68 12.18
CA LYS A 37 -9.09 12.89 13.27
C LYS A 37 -8.07 12.55 14.35
N ILE A 38 -6.77 12.47 14.03
CA ILE A 38 -5.73 12.29 15.05
C ILE A 38 -5.83 13.44 16.05
N LEU A 39 -5.56 14.68 15.59
CA LEU A 39 -5.48 15.84 16.48
C LEU A 39 -6.80 16.10 17.22
N LYS A 40 -7.94 15.93 16.54
CA LYS A 40 -9.25 16.15 17.14
C LYS A 40 -9.62 15.11 18.20
N ASN A 41 -9.32 13.83 17.98
CA ASN A 41 -9.86 12.75 18.81
C ASN A 41 -8.90 12.25 19.90
N THR A 42 -7.61 12.58 19.78
CA THR A 42 -6.57 12.06 20.69
C THR A 42 -6.08 13.10 21.70
N GLY A 43 -6.41 14.38 21.50
CA GLY A 43 -5.91 15.47 22.33
C GLY A 43 -4.43 15.82 22.11
N PHE A 44 -3.74 15.18 21.16
CA PHE A 44 -2.36 15.56 20.81
C PHE A 44 -2.34 16.90 20.08
N THR A 45 -1.37 17.73 20.47
CA THR A 45 -1.18 19.09 19.93
C THR A 45 -0.42 19.13 18.60
N THR A 46 0.29 18.06 18.26
CA THR A 46 1.10 17.91 17.04
C THR A 46 1.12 16.45 16.59
N LEU A 47 1.39 16.21 15.31
CA LEU A 47 1.58 14.84 14.81
C LEU A 47 2.81 14.16 15.42
N ASP A 48 3.90 14.89 15.64
CA ASP A 48 5.14 14.33 16.20
C ASP A 48 4.92 13.72 17.59
N LYS A 49 4.17 14.40 18.47
CA LYS A 49 3.81 13.86 19.79
C LYS A 49 2.96 12.59 19.67
N TYR A 50 2.05 12.54 18.70
CA TYR A 50 1.24 11.35 18.45
C TYR A 50 2.11 10.18 17.95
N LEU A 51 3.03 10.44 17.03
CA LEU A 51 3.93 9.41 16.50
C LEU A 51 4.87 8.86 17.58
N LEU A 52 5.37 9.73 18.46
CA LEU A 52 6.18 9.32 19.62
C LEU A 52 5.35 8.43 20.57
N HIS A 53 4.13 8.84 20.89
CA HIS A 53 3.23 8.05 21.72
C HIS A 53 2.95 6.67 21.11
N LEU A 54 2.72 6.56 19.80
CA LEU A 54 2.53 5.27 19.15
C LEU A 54 3.79 4.39 19.24
N ALA A 55 4.97 4.99 19.04
CA ALA A 55 6.23 4.28 19.15
C ALA A 55 6.49 3.75 20.57
N GLU A 56 6.19 4.56 21.60
CA GLU A 56 6.29 4.17 23.02
C GLU A 56 5.30 3.04 23.38
N ASN A 57 4.15 2.97 22.69
CA ASN A 57 3.14 1.93 22.87
C ASN A 57 3.33 0.73 21.93
N SER A 58 4.58 0.45 21.53
CA SER A 58 4.95 -0.74 20.73
C SER A 58 4.18 -0.86 19.40
N THR A 59 3.79 0.26 18.78
CA THR A 59 3.21 0.24 17.43
C THR A 59 4.33 0.09 16.41
N ASP A 60 4.26 -0.99 15.62
CA ASP A 60 5.25 -1.28 14.59
C ASP A 60 4.98 -0.50 13.31
N LEU A 61 3.70 -0.36 12.95
CA LEU A 61 3.26 0.20 11.67
C LEU A 61 2.06 1.13 11.85
N LEU A 62 2.16 2.34 11.31
CA LEU A 62 1.06 3.27 11.14
C LEU A 62 0.57 3.24 9.69
N LEU A 63 -0.69 2.88 9.49
CA LEU A 63 -1.43 3.05 8.24
C LEU A 63 -2.29 4.30 8.34
N ILE A 64 -1.98 5.33 7.55
CA ILE A 64 -2.75 6.57 7.54
C ILE A 64 -3.33 6.83 6.15
N LYS A 65 -4.66 6.86 6.06
CA LYS A 65 -5.37 7.34 4.86
C LYS A 65 -5.35 8.87 4.87
N LEU A 66 -4.99 9.43 3.73
CA LEU A 66 -4.92 10.86 3.45
C LEU A 66 -5.88 11.19 2.32
N LYS A 67 -6.84 12.08 2.58
CA LYS A 67 -7.66 12.63 1.49
C LYS A 67 -6.84 13.62 0.65
N PRO A 68 -7.16 13.82 -0.63
CA PRO A 68 -6.49 14.83 -1.46
C PRO A 68 -6.40 16.21 -0.82
N SER A 69 -7.48 16.65 -0.17
CA SER A 69 -7.55 17.95 0.53
C SER A 69 -6.67 18.04 1.77
N GLU A 70 -6.13 16.92 2.25
CA GLU A 70 -5.32 16.84 3.46
C GLU A 70 -3.82 16.94 3.17
N ILE A 71 -3.39 16.50 2.00
CA ILE A 71 -1.99 16.38 1.56
C ILE A 71 -1.19 17.68 1.72
N PHE A 72 -1.84 18.83 1.54
CA PHE A 72 -1.19 20.15 1.60
C PHE A 72 -1.07 20.72 3.02
N HIS A 73 -1.56 20.00 4.02
CA HIS A 73 -1.56 20.51 5.37
C HIS A 73 -0.14 20.62 5.94
N LYS A 74 0.15 21.73 6.62
CA LYS A 74 1.48 22.04 7.18
C LYS A 74 2.05 20.93 8.06
N GLU A 75 1.20 20.24 8.83
CA GLU A 75 1.62 19.15 9.73
C GLU A 75 2.15 17.93 8.96
N LEU A 76 1.68 17.71 7.73
CA LEU A 76 2.17 16.60 6.90
C LEU A 76 3.49 16.93 6.18
N LYS A 77 3.87 18.22 6.06
CA LYS A 77 5.11 18.62 5.38
C LYS A 77 6.36 18.10 6.08
N ASN A 78 6.31 17.97 7.41
CA ASN A 78 7.42 17.48 8.22
C ASN A 78 7.36 15.96 8.43
N MET A 79 6.27 15.31 7.99
CA MET A 79 6.08 13.88 8.15
C MET A 79 6.79 13.14 7.02
N LYS A 80 7.75 12.30 7.40
CA LYS A 80 8.44 11.41 6.47
C LYS A 80 7.74 10.06 6.42
N PHE A 81 7.20 9.72 5.25
CA PHE A 81 6.61 8.40 5.01
C PHE A 81 7.68 7.39 4.59
N ASN A 82 7.60 6.16 5.07
CA ASN A 82 8.44 5.09 4.53
C ASN A 82 7.91 4.64 3.16
N ILE A 83 6.58 4.62 3.02
CA ILE A 83 5.90 4.33 1.77
C ILE A 83 4.73 5.32 1.62
N LEU A 84 4.65 5.96 0.45
CA LEU A 84 3.47 6.70 0.02
C LEU A 84 2.83 5.92 -1.11
N LEU A 85 1.59 5.47 -0.90
CA LEU A 85 0.82 4.67 -1.83
C LEU A 85 -0.28 5.52 -2.49
N LEU A 86 -0.23 5.63 -3.81
CA LEU A 86 -1.24 6.29 -4.63
C LEU A 86 -2.11 5.22 -5.29
N SER A 87 -3.26 4.88 -4.68
CA SER A 87 -4.17 3.87 -5.25
C SER A 87 -4.93 4.38 -6.48
N ASP A 88 -5.23 5.69 -6.52
CA ASP A 88 -5.77 6.38 -7.67
C ASP A 88 -4.87 7.55 -8.08
N ALA A 89 -3.86 7.33 -8.92
CA ALA A 89 -2.90 8.37 -9.28
C ALA A 89 -3.46 9.51 -10.18
N LYS A 90 -4.69 9.39 -10.71
CA LYS A 90 -5.27 10.32 -11.70
C LYS A 90 -5.50 11.72 -11.14
N GLN A 91 -5.79 11.82 -9.85
CA GLN A 91 -6.31 13.05 -9.26
C GLN A 91 -5.26 13.88 -8.52
N PHE A 92 -4.01 13.43 -8.53
CA PHE A 92 -2.98 13.95 -7.64
C PHE A 92 -1.85 14.65 -8.39
N LEU A 93 -2.22 15.69 -9.14
CA LEU A 93 -1.30 16.45 -9.99
C LEU A 93 -0.31 17.35 -9.20
N ASN A 94 -0.50 17.53 -7.88
CA ASN A 94 0.22 18.54 -7.11
C ASN A 94 0.74 18.09 -5.73
N ILE A 95 1.12 16.84 -5.50
CA ILE A 95 1.61 16.38 -4.17
C ILE A 95 3.05 16.87 -3.85
N GLY A 96 3.57 17.90 -4.51
CA GLY A 96 4.98 18.30 -4.55
C GLY A 96 5.69 18.65 -3.22
N SER A 97 5.10 18.37 -2.05
CA SER A 97 5.68 18.61 -0.73
C SER A 97 5.69 17.42 0.22
N ILE A 98 5.08 16.27 -0.11
CA ILE A 98 5.15 15.09 0.78
C ILE A 98 6.50 14.40 0.62
N GLN A 99 7.17 14.13 1.74
CA GLN A 99 8.42 13.37 1.76
C GLN A 99 8.13 11.88 1.91
N THR A 100 8.68 11.07 1.03
CA THR A 100 8.65 9.60 1.15
C THR A 100 9.95 8.97 0.68
N ASP A 101 10.35 7.86 1.30
CA ASP A 101 11.47 7.04 0.82
C ASP A 101 11.07 6.23 -0.43
N ASN A 102 9.84 5.71 -0.44
CA ASN A 102 9.30 4.90 -1.52
C ASN A 102 7.94 5.42 -1.96
N LEU A 103 7.76 5.65 -3.25
CA LEU A 103 6.51 6.03 -3.88
C LEU A 103 5.98 4.83 -4.65
N VAL A 104 4.81 4.35 -4.24
CA VAL A 104 4.09 3.25 -4.88
C VAL A 104 2.86 3.82 -5.56
N TYR A 105 2.62 3.49 -6.83
CA TYR A 105 1.49 4.07 -7.56
C TYR A 105 0.84 3.07 -8.53
N ASN A 106 -0.46 3.23 -8.72
CA ASN A 106 -1.21 2.49 -9.73
C ASN A 106 -0.84 2.99 -11.13
N TYR A 107 -0.19 2.15 -11.93
CA TYR A 107 0.26 2.45 -13.28
C TYR A 107 -0.91 2.68 -14.25
N ASP A 108 -1.98 1.91 -14.14
CA ASP A 108 -3.13 2.03 -15.07
C ASP A 108 -3.94 3.31 -14.82
N ASN A 109 -3.79 3.87 -13.62
CA ASN A 109 -4.32 5.17 -13.25
C ASN A 109 -3.29 6.30 -13.38
N TYR A 110 -2.14 6.06 -14.02
CA TYR A 110 -1.14 7.08 -14.27
C TYR A 110 -1.55 8.00 -15.42
N ILE A 111 -1.90 9.25 -15.12
CA ILE A 111 -1.97 10.32 -16.12
C ILE A 111 -0.67 11.11 -16.03
N ASN A 112 0.24 10.94 -16.99
CA ASN A 112 1.53 11.65 -17.18
C ASN A 112 1.84 12.73 -16.13
N ASN A 113 2.12 12.30 -14.90
CA ASN A 113 2.08 13.16 -13.73
C ASN A 113 3.49 13.65 -13.45
N SER A 114 3.74 14.95 -13.60
CA SER A 114 5.02 15.57 -13.27
C SER A 114 5.45 15.24 -11.85
N PHE A 115 4.52 15.10 -10.91
CA PHE A 115 4.81 14.68 -9.54
C PHE A 115 5.60 13.37 -9.49
N ILE A 116 5.04 12.28 -10.04
CA ILE A 116 5.70 10.96 -9.98
C ILE A 116 7.03 11.00 -10.72
N ARG A 117 7.09 11.65 -11.89
CA ARG A 117 8.32 11.75 -12.69
C ARG A 117 9.42 12.49 -11.93
N GLU A 118 9.10 13.61 -11.30
CA GLU A 118 10.06 14.53 -10.66
C GLU A 118 10.32 14.19 -9.18
N HIS A 119 9.52 13.32 -8.58
CA HIS A 119 9.74 12.88 -7.19
C HIS A 119 11.10 12.20 -7.03
N ARG A 120 11.80 12.45 -5.92
CA ARG A 120 13.16 11.93 -5.70
C ARG A 120 13.21 10.56 -5.03
N SER A 121 12.08 10.05 -4.57
CA SER A 121 11.98 8.74 -3.92
C SER A 121 12.27 7.59 -4.88
N ASN A 122 12.50 6.41 -4.34
CA ASN A 122 12.35 5.18 -5.11
C ASN A 122 10.90 5.08 -5.61
N LYS A 123 10.72 4.58 -6.83
CA LYS A 123 9.42 4.52 -7.51
C LYS A 123 9.13 3.09 -7.92
N TYR A 124 7.95 2.64 -7.54
CA TYR A 124 7.44 1.33 -7.89
C TYR A 124 5.98 1.45 -8.34
N SER A 125 5.66 0.79 -9.42
CA SER A 125 4.34 0.85 -10.03
C SER A 125 3.67 -0.52 -9.97
N PHE A 126 2.35 -0.52 -9.79
CA PHE A 126 1.55 -1.73 -9.86
C PHE A 126 0.37 -1.53 -10.79
N GLY A 127 -0.10 -2.58 -11.44
CA GLY A 127 -1.25 -2.49 -12.34
C GLY A 127 -1.48 -3.79 -13.10
N LEU A 128 -2.46 -3.78 -13.98
CA LEU A 128 -2.75 -4.84 -14.95
C LEU A 128 -1.91 -4.70 -16.22
N SER A 129 -1.36 -3.51 -16.51
CA SER A 129 -0.42 -3.33 -17.61
C SER A 129 0.92 -4.05 -17.34
N TYR A 130 1.45 -4.75 -18.35
CA TYR A 130 2.78 -5.33 -18.33
C TYR A 130 3.93 -4.29 -18.23
N ASN A 131 3.61 -3.01 -18.40
CA ASN A 131 4.56 -1.91 -18.20
C ASN A 131 4.69 -1.50 -16.73
N ALA A 132 3.83 -2.00 -15.84
CA ALA A 132 3.99 -1.81 -14.41
C ALA A 132 5.15 -2.66 -13.87
N ASP A 133 5.74 -2.25 -12.74
CA ASP A 133 6.79 -3.00 -12.07
C ASP A 133 6.25 -4.28 -11.40
N PHE A 134 4.96 -4.28 -11.05
CA PHE A 134 4.27 -5.41 -10.46
C PHE A 134 2.89 -5.60 -11.07
N PHE A 135 2.67 -6.73 -11.75
CA PHE A 135 1.45 -6.98 -12.51
C PHE A 135 1.10 -8.48 -12.57
N PRO A 136 -0.15 -8.84 -12.87
CA PRO A 136 -0.52 -10.22 -13.14
C PRO A 136 -0.09 -10.64 -14.55
N SER A 137 0.82 -11.60 -14.68
CA SER A 137 1.24 -12.12 -15.99
C SER A 137 0.24 -13.12 -16.57
N SER A 138 -0.52 -13.81 -15.73
CA SER A 138 -1.65 -14.64 -16.17
C SER A 138 -2.72 -14.79 -15.09
N ILE A 139 -3.98 -14.92 -15.52
CA ILE A 139 -5.11 -15.20 -14.63
C ILE A 139 -5.73 -16.51 -15.11
N GLY A 140 -5.58 -17.57 -14.32
CA GLY A 140 -6.26 -18.84 -14.52
C GLY A 140 -7.61 -18.79 -13.80
N LEU A 141 -8.70 -18.70 -14.56
CA LEU A 141 -10.05 -18.77 -14.03
C LEU A 141 -10.60 -20.18 -14.24
N ASP A 142 -10.93 -20.88 -13.17
CA ASP A 142 -11.59 -22.19 -13.20
C ASP A 142 -12.64 -22.27 -12.10
N PHE A 143 -13.68 -23.08 -12.28
CA PHE A 143 -14.84 -23.17 -11.39
C PHE A 143 -14.49 -23.48 -9.94
N SER A 144 -13.34 -24.12 -9.69
CA SER A 144 -12.92 -24.59 -8.36
C SER A 144 -11.57 -24.05 -7.87
N ASN A 145 -10.76 -23.44 -8.76
CA ASN A 145 -9.38 -23.10 -8.44
C ASN A 145 -8.90 -21.90 -9.28
N ASN A 146 -9.36 -20.70 -8.92
CA ASN A 146 -8.80 -19.49 -9.54
C ASN A 146 -7.35 -19.33 -9.07
N GLN A 147 -6.49 -18.89 -9.96
CA GLN A 147 -5.09 -18.63 -9.65
C GLN A 147 -4.58 -17.47 -10.47
N ILE A 148 -3.63 -16.74 -9.92
CA ILE A 148 -3.00 -15.62 -10.61
C ILE A 148 -1.49 -15.79 -10.51
N MET A 149 -0.84 -15.73 -11.67
CA MET A 149 0.60 -15.58 -11.72
C MET A 149 0.89 -14.08 -11.60
N LEU A 150 1.60 -13.70 -10.55
CA LEU A 150 2.06 -12.34 -10.35
C LEU A 150 3.53 -12.25 -10.76
N CYS A 151 3.89 -11.16 -11.42
CA CYS A 151 5.21 -10.89 -11.92
C CYS A 151 5.76 -9.60 -11.30
N ILE A 152 6.95 -9.68 -10.72
CA ILE A 152 7.79 -8.54 -10.36
C ILE A 152 8.79 -8.36 -11.51
N ASN A 153 8.67 -7.27 -12.26
CA ASN A 153 9.50 -6.98 -13.43
C ASN A 153 10.68 -6.03 -13.13
N LYS A 154 10.82 -5.60 -11.87
CA LYS A 154 11.88 -4.72 -11.41
C LYS A 154 12.40 -5.16 -10.05
N ASN A 155 13.73 -5.09 -9.86
CA ASN A 155 14.33 -5.30 -8.55
C ASN A 155 13.79 -4.29 -7.53
N ILE A 156 13.26 -4.81 -6.41
CA ILE A 156 12.73 -3.99 -5.31
C ILE A 156 13.76 -3.91 -4.21
N SER A 157 14.20 -2.69 -3.88
CA SER A 157 15.02 -2.46 -2.69
C SER A 157 14.10 -2.21 -1.49
N THR A 158 14.16 -3.13 -0.53
CA THR A 158 13.36 -3.13 0.70
C THR A 158 13.84 -2.06 1.70
N LEU A 159 13.07 -1.80 2.76
CA LEU A 159 13.44 -0.83 3.78
C LEU A 159 14.71 -1.19 4.56
N SER A 160 15.03 -2.49 4.68
CA SER A 160 16.31 -2.93 5.26
C SER A 160 17.48 -2.92 4.25
N GLY A 161 17.23 -2.55 3.00
CA GLY A 161 18.23 -2.53 1.92
C GLY A 161 18.45 -3.89 1.24
N LYS A 162 17.68 -4.92 1.59
CA LYS A 162 17.68 -6.19 0.83
C LYS A 162 17.07 -5.96 -0.55
N ASN A 163 17.56 -6.68 -1.55
CA ASN A 163 17.00 -6.66 -2.89
C ASN A 163 16.11 -7.89 -3.09
N VAL A 164 14.87 -7.66 -3.52
CA VAL A 164 13.98 -8.68 -4.06
C VAL A 164 14.17 -8.68 -5.58
N GLU A 165 14.64 -9.80 -6.11
CA GLU A 165 14.86 -9.95 -7.55
C GLU A 165 13.53 -10.05 -8.32
N SER A 166 13.59 -9.65 -9.59
CA SER A 166 12.51 -9.92 -10.55
C SER A 166 12.21 -11.42 -10.62
N GLN A 167 10.95 -11.77 -10.41
CA GLN A 167 10.49 -13.16 -10.35
C GLN A 167 8.98 -13.25 -10.56
N GLU A 168 8.51 -14.45 -10.88
CA GLU A 168 7.09 -14.79 -10.93
C GLU A 168 6.70 -15.73 -9.80
N PHE A 169 5.48 -15.59 -9.31
CA PHE A 169 4.94 -16.49 -8.30
C PHE A 169 3.42 -16.63 -8.41
N LEU A 170 2.94 -17.80 -8.03
CA LEU A 170 1.53 -18.15 -8.11
C LEU A 170 0.83 -17.80 -6.80
N VAL A 171 -0.34 -17.18 -6.89
CA VAL A 171 -1.27 -16.96 -5.77
C VAL A 171 -2.59 -17.63 -6.08
N LYS A 172 -3.07 -18.49 -5.17
CA LYS A 172 -4.38 -19.12 -5.31
C LYS A 172 -5.48 -18.20 -4.84
N LEU A 173 -6.56 -18.18 -5.59
CA LEU A 173 -7.67 -17.25 -5.43
C LEU A 173 -8.96 -18.05 -5.31
N ASN A 174 -9.83 -17.65 -4.38
CA ASN A 174 -11.12 -18.31 -4.18
C ASN A 174 -12.32 -17.43 -4.55
N ILE A 175 -12.07 -16.23 -5.09
CA ILE A 175 -13.06 -15.19 -5.46
C ILE A 175 -12.74 -14.69 -6.89
N SER A 176 -13.73 -14.10 -7.58
CA SER A 176 -13.48 -13.27 -8.76
C SER A 176 -12.59 -12.08 -8.38
N VAL A 177 -11.40 -12.02 -8.96
CA VAL A 177 -10.31 -11.13 -8.52
C VAL A 177 -10.36 -9.76 -9.15
N GLU A 178 -11.17 -9.58 -10.20
CA GLU A 178 -11.21 -8.32 -10.96
C GLU A 178 -11.48 -7.09 -10.09
N SER A 179 -12.35 -7.19 -9.08
CA SER A 179 -12.69 -6.05 -8.23
C SER A 179 -11.65 -5.71 -7.16
N LYS A 180 -10.72 -6.63 -6.84
CA LYS A 180 -9.75 -6.47 -5.72
C LYS A 180 -8.30 -6.59 -6.14
N ILE A 181 -8.03 -6.88 -7.41
CA ILE A 181 -6.69 -7.10 -7.94
C ILE A 181 -5.76 -5.94 -7.62
N TYR A 182 -6.18 -4.70 -7.85
CA TYR A 182 -5.38 -3.52 -7.53
C TYR A 182 -5.03 -3.42 -6.04
N ASN A 183 -5.97 -3.75 -5.15
CA ASN A 183 -5.75 -3.71 -3.71
C ASN A 183 -4.74 -4.79 -3.28
N ILE A 184 -4.82 -5.98 -3.88
CA ILE A 184 -3.90 -7.09 -3.65
C ILE A 184 -2.51 -6.71 -4.15
N LEU A 185 -2.40 -6.18 -5.37
CA LEU A 185 -1.13 -5.75 -5.94
C LEU A 185 -0.45 -4.67 -5.08
N ALA A 186 -1.23 -3.67 -4.65
CA ALA A 186 -0.76 -2.63 -3.75
C ALA A 186 -0.27 -3.20 -2.41
N ALA A 187 -0.99 -4.17 -1.84
CA ALA A 187 -0.59 -4.80 -0.58
C ALA A 187 0.67 -5.65 -0.73
N PHE A 188 0.81 -6.39 -1.83
CA PHE A 188 2.02 -7.18 -2.11
C PHE A 188 3.26 -6.31 -2.19
N ILE A 189 3.24 -5.28 -3.04
CA ILE A 189 4.42 -4.44 -3.24
C ILE A 189 4.79 -3.68 -1.96
N CYS A 190 3.81 -3.24 -1.17
CA CYS A 190 4.07 -2.65 0.14
C CYS A 190 4.64 -3.69 1.12
N SER A 191 4.16 -4.93 1.11
CA SER A 191 4.69 -6.01 1.96
C SER A 191 6.17 -6.27 1.68
N LEU A 192 6.53 -6.36 0.39
CA LEU A 192 7.91 -6.58 -0.04
C LEU A 192 8.81 -5.44 0.42
N LEU A 193 8.38 -4.19 0.22
CA LEU A 193 9.11 -3.02 0.72
C LEU A 193 9.30 -3.06 2.24
N LEU A 194 8.31 -3.57 3.00
CA LEU A 194 8.38 -3.72 4.45
C LEU A 194 9.27 -4.89 4.94
N ASP A 195 9.98 -5.58 4.03
CA ASP A 195 10.83 -6.74 4.31
C ASP A 195 10.06 -8.04 4.60
N ILE A 196 8.79 -8.14 4.21
CA ILE A 196 8.03 -9.38 4.32
C ILE A 196 8.38 -10.28 3.13
N ASP A 197 8.85 -11.49 3.41
CA ASP A 197 9.18 -12.47 2.40
C ASP A 197 7.93 -13.05 1.71
N LEU A 198 8.08 -13.40 0.42
CA LEU A 198 6.98 -13.97 -0.38
C LEU A 198 6.43 -15.26 0.23
N THR A 199 7.30 -16.09 0.81
CA THR A 199 6.92 -17.39 1.40
C THR A 199 5.96 -17.24 2.58
N SER A 200 6.11 -16.18 3.37
CA SER A 200 5.21 -15.84 4.49
C SER A 200 3.99 -15.05 4.02
N LEU A 201 4.17 -14.19 3.00
CA LEU A 201 3.13 -13.31 2.50
C LEU A 201 2.03 -14.03 1.73
N ILE A 202 2.39 -14.89 0.77
CA ILE A 202 1.43 -15.55 -0.13
C ILE A 202 0.34 -16.28 0.67
N PRO A 203 0.66 -17.12 1.67
CA PRO A 203 -0.37 -17.80 2.47
C PRO A 203 -1.34 -16.86 3.19
N GLN A 204 -0.88 -15.68 3.65
CA GLN A 204 -1.75 -14.71 4.32
C GLN A 204 -2.70 -14.02 3.34
N VAL A 205 -2.22 -13.73 2.13
CA VAL A 205 -3.09 -13.20 1.07
C VAL A 205 -4.12 -14.23 0.65
N GLU A 206 -3.72 -15.48 0.42
CA GLU A 206 -4.65 -16.56 0.09
C GLU A 206 -5.71 -16.77 1.20
N LEU A 207 -5.31 -16.69 2.47
CA LEU A 207 -6.23 -16.78 3.61
C LEU A 207 -7.24 -15.62 3.62
N PHE A 208 -6.76 -14.39 3.46
CA PHE A 208 -7.62 -13.20 3.39
C PHE A 208 -8.69 -13.36 2.30
N LEU A 209 -8.29 -13.84 1.12
CA LEU A 209 -9.19 -14.07 -0.01
C LEU A 209 -10.13 -15.26 0.19
N LYS A 210 -9.84 -16.18 1.12
CA LYS A 210 -10.76 -17.25 1.53
C LYS A 210 -11.83 -16.75 2.50
N GLU A 211 -11.43 -16.00 3.53
CA GLU A 211 -12.31 -15.55 4.61
C GLU A 211 -13.44 -14.62 4.12
N GLU A 212 -13.21 -13.85 3.05
CA GLU A 212 -14.26 -12.98 2.51
C GLU A 212 -15.42 -13.71 1.84
N LYS A 213 -15.23 -14.96 1.44
CA LYS A 213 -16.29 -15.79 0.86
C LYS A 213 -17.35 -16.21 1.88
N ILE A 214 -17.03 -16.16 3.17
CA ILE A 214 -17.91 -16.60 4.27
C ILE A 214 -18.87 -15.47 4.71
N ASN A 215 -18.59 -14.22 4.33
CA ASN A 215 -19.36 -13.04 4.75
C ASN A 215 -20.31 -12.50 3.67
N VAL A 216 -20.72 -13.33 2.70
CA VAL A 216 -21.72 -13.02 1.67
C VAL A 216 -23.00 -13.79 1.95
#